data_AF-A0A524A3T7-F1
#
_entry.id   AF-A0A524A3T7-F1
#
_cell.length_a   1.000
_cell.length_b   1.000
_cell.length_c   1.000
_cell.angle_alpha   90.00
_cell.angle_beta   90.00
_cell.angle_gamma   90.00
#
_symmetry.space_group_name_H-M   'P 1'
#
loop_
_entity.id
_entity.type
_entity.pdbx_description
1 polymer ?
#
loop_
_entity_poly.entity_id
_entity_poly.type
_entity_poly.pdbx_seq_one_letter_code
_entity_poly.pdbx_strand_id
1 'polypeptide(L)'
;MCLRRAAGGALVRGVRCLDCNRQEPTTGEERRYENRRRRRVGRVLIEAMACGVPVIGSRSGEIPHVIGQAGLTFTEGDVQELRARLSQLMDAPALRADLARRGRERVLAHYTQARIAAETHEVYRQLLNRTE
;
A
#
# COMPACT_ATOMS: atom_id res chain seq x y z
N MET A 1 27.40 24.08 -1.90
CA MET A 1 28.26 23.92 -3.09
C MET A 1 29.12 22.69 -2.86
N CYS A 2 28.71 21.53 -3.36
CA CYS A 2 29.53 20.31 -3.33
C CYS A 2 29.98 20.03 -4.76
N LEU A 3 31.26 20.27 -5.02
CA LEU A 3 31.93 19.89 -6.25
C LEU A 3 32.18 18.39 -6.21
N ARG A 4 31.48 17.61 -7.04
CA ARG A 4 31.99 16.33 -7.52
C ARG A 4 32.34 16.48 -8.99
N ARG A 5 33.58 16.17 -9.34
CA ARG A 5 34.01 15.99 -10.74
C ARG A 5 33.29 14.76 -11.29
N ALA A 6 32.57 14.94 -12.39
CA ALA A 6 32.14 13.82 -13.23
C ALA A 6 33.36 13.30 -14.02
N ALA A 7 33.55 11.98 -14.03
CA ALA A 7 34.20 11.36 -15.17
C ALA A 7 33.21 11.44 -16.34
N GLY A 8 33.46 12.34 -17.29
CA GLY A 8 32.57 12.63 -18.42
C GLY A 8 31.69 13.87 -18.16
N GLY A 9 32.12 15.02 -18.68
CA GLY A 9 31.52 16.32 -18.41
C GLY A 9 30.19 16.56 -19.10
N ALA A 10 29.16 16.86 -18.31
CA ALA A 10 28.10 17.81 -18.64
C ALA A 10 27.45 18.34 -17.35
N LEU A 11 27.45 19.66 -17.17
CA LEU A 11 26.82 20.35 -16.05
C LEU A 11 25.32 20.47 -16.31
N VAL A 12 24.49 19.77 -15.54
CA VAL A 12 23.04 20.02 -15.49
C VAL A 12 22.72 20.84 -14.24
N ARG A 13 22.19 22.04 -14.44
CA ARG A 13 21.72 22.95 -13.39
C ARG A 13 20.43 22.41 -12.74
N GLY A 14 20.49 22.19 -11.43
CA GLY A 14 19.47 22.60 -10.45
C GLY A 14 18.08 21.98 -10.51
N VAL A 15 17.90 20.87 -9.77
CA VAL A 15 16.78 20.67 -8.83
C VAL A 15 17.33 19.84 -7.67
N ARG A 16 17.10 20.26 -6.42
CA ARG A 16 17.48 19.46 -5.23
C ARG A 16 16.63 18.18 -5.19
N CYS A 17 17.19 17.05 -5.63
CA CYS A 17 16.67 15.74 -5.25
C CYS A 17 17.01 15.50 -3.78
N LEU A 18 15.99 15.39 -2.93
CA LEU A 18 16.16 15.15 -1.49
C LEU A 18 16.53 13.71 -1.12
N ASP A 19 16.58 12.78 -2.08
CA ASP A 19 17.01 11.39 -1.83
C ASP A 19 17.85 10.85 -2.99
N CYS A 20 19.11 11.28 -3.06
CA CYS A 20 20.14 10.66 -3.91
C CYS A 20 21.26 10.08 -3.04
N ASN A 21 20.90 9.25 -2.05
CA ASN A 21 21.87 8.49 -1.27
C ASN A 21 21.48 7.01 -1.23
N ARG A 22 21.79 6.30 -2.32
CA ARG A 22 21.82 4.83 -2.35
C ARG A 22 23.11 4.39 -1.68
N GLN A 23 23.03 4.03 -0.40
CA GLN A 23 24.06 3.28 0.31
C GLN A 23 23.65 1.81 0.36
N GLU A 24 24.60 0.91 0.15
CA GLU A 24 24.40 -0.55 0.18
C GLU A 24 24.00 -1.02 1.59
N PRO A 25 23.09 -1.99 1.74
CA PRO A 25 22.55 -2.36 3.05
C PRO A 25 23.50 -3.30 3.80
N THR A 26 24.09 -2.84 4.92
CA THR A 26 24.94 -3.67 5.79
C THR A 26 24.64 -3.50 7.29
N THR A 27 23.40 -3.65 7.78
CA THR A 27 23.14 -3.84 9.23
C THR A 27 21.77 -4.45 9.55
N GLY A 28 21.66 -5.08 10.73
CA GLY A 28 20.42 -5.71 11.25
C GLY A 28 19.24 -4.76 11.55
N GLU A 29 19.45 -3.44 11.49
CA GLU A 29 18.41 -2.44 11.70
C GLU A 29 17.45 -2.31 10.50
N GLU A 30 17.93 -2.46 9.27
CA GLU A 30 17.10 -2.43 8.07
C GLU A 30 16.16 -3.64 8.00
N ARG A 31 16.61 -4.83 8.42
CA ARG A 31 15.72 -5.99 8.58
C ARG A 31 14.59 -5.72 9.57
N ARG A 32 14.84 -4.95 10.63
CA ARG A 32 13.81 -4.55 11.59
C ARG A 32 12.81 -3.57 10.98
N TYR A 33 13.28 -2.64 10.15
CA TYR A 33 12.44 -1.66 9.46
C TYR A 33 11.58 -2.29 8.36
N GLU A 34 12.17 -3.19 7.58
CA GLU A 34 11.52 -4.01 6.56
C GLU A 34 10.40 -4.87 7.16
N ASN A 35 10.69 -5.56 8.26
CA ASN A 35 9.69 -6.33 9.01
C ASN A 35 8.59 -5.45 9.61
N ARG A 36 8.90 -4.20 10.00
CA ARG A 36 7.90 -3.23 10.50
C ARG A 36 6.96 -2.76 9.38
N ARG A 37 7.44 -2.59 8.15
CA ARG A 37 6.59 -2.24 6.99
C ARG A 37 5.60 -3.36 6.64
N ARG A 38 6.06 -4.61 6.62
CA ARG A 38 5.23 -5.77 6.26
C ARG A 38 4.12 -6.10 7.26
N ARG A 39 4.29 -5.71 8.53
CA ARG A 39 3.32 -5.99 9.61
C ARG A 39 2.17 -4.99 9.71
N ARG A 40 2.09 -3.99 8.83
CA ARG A 40 1.02 -2.99 8.88
C ARG A 40 -0.30 -3.58 8.37
N VAL A 41 -1.28 -3.67 9.27
CA VAL A 41 -2.67 -3.92 8.91
C VAL A 41 -3.18 -2.69 8.15
N GLY A 42 -3.68 -2.86 6.93
CA GLY A 42 -4.00 -1.79 5.99
C GLY A 42 -5.19 -0.89 6.37
N ARG A 43 -5.29 -0.44 7.63
CA ARG A 43 -6.44 0.30 8.16
C ARG A 43 -6.70 1.61 7.42
N VAL A 44 -5.63 2.33 7.08
CA VAL A 44 -5.71 3.55 6.25
C VAL A 44 -6.31 3.26 4.87
N LEU A 45 -6.03 2.09 4.29
CA LEU A 45 -6.62 1.68 3.01
C LEU A 45 -8.13 1.43 3.15
N ILE A 46 -8.54 0.79 4.24
CA ILE A 46 -9.96 0.56 4.56
C ILE A 46 -10.68 1.90 4.74
N GLU A 47 -10.10 2.84 5.51
CA GLU A 47 -10.65 4.19 5.72
C GLU A 47 -10.78 4.96 4.39
N ALA A 48 -9.75 4.93 3.55
CA ALA A 48 -9.79 5.56 2.22
C ALA A 48 -10.88 4.94 1.32
N MET A 49 -10.95 3.61 1.26
CA MET A 49 -11.99 2.90 0.50
C MET A 49 -13.40 3.20 1.03
N ALA A 50 -13.58 3.34 2.34
CA ALA A 50 -14.86 3.69 2.97
C ALA A 50 -15.33 5.08 2.53
N CYS A 51 -14.38 6.02 2.40
CA CYS A 51 -14.60 7.39 1.91
C CYS A 51 -14.78 7.45 0.37
N GLY A 52 -14.76 6.33 -0.34
CA GLY A 52 -14.84 6.31 -1.80
C GLY A 52 -13.60 6.87 -2.49
N VAL A 53 -12.44 6.81 -1.83
CA VAL A 53 -11.16 7.24 -2.43
C VAL A 53 -10.49 6.01 -3.06
N PRO A 54 -10.12 6.07 -4.36
CA PRO A 54 -9.39 4.97 -4.99
C PRO A 54 -8.00 4.83 -4.37
N VAL A 55 -7.59 3.59 -4.11
CA VAL A 55 -6.33 3.29 -3.40
C VAL A 55 -5.31 2.60 -4.31
N ILE A 56 -4.04 2.91 -4.09
CA ILE A 56 -2.89 2.20 -4.64
C ILE A 56 -2.04 1.70 -3.47
N GLY A 57 -1.69 0.41 -3.45
CA GLY A 57 -0.87 -0.19 -2.39
C GLY A 57 0.28 -1.04 -2.92
N SER A 58 1.35 -1.17 -2.14
CA SER A 58 2.45 -2.09 -2.48
C SER A 58 2.02 -3.54 -2.30
N ARG A 59 2.58 -4.44 -3.10
CA ARG A 59 2.38 -5.89 -2.99
C ARG A 59 3.21 -6.47 -1.84
N SER A 60 2.93 -6.00 -0.63
CA SER A 60 3.63 -6.39 0.59
C SER A 60 2.69 -6.55 1.78
N GLY A 61 2.96 -7.57 2.60
CA GLY A 61 2.12 -7.92 3.74
C GLY A 61 0.66 -8.17 3.35
N GLU A 62 -0.26 -7.66 4.16
CA GLU A 62 -1.71 -7.81 3.97
C GLU A 62 -2.32 -6.82 2.95
N ILE A 63 -1.53 -5.91 2.39
CA ILE A 63 -2.04 -4.84 1.52
C ILE A 63 -2.79 -5.40 0.29
N PRO A 64 -2.26 -6.40 -0.45
CA PRO A 64 -2.99 -7.00 -1.57
C PRO A 64 -4.29 -7.65 -1.16
N HIS A 65 -4.34 -8.25 0.03
CA HIS A 65 -5.55 -8.88 0.54
C HIS A 65 -6.59 -7.85 0.94
N VAL A 66 -6.18 -6.76 1.61
CA VAL A 66 -7.08 -5.65 1.98
C VAL A 66 -7.65 -4.98 0.74
N ILE A 67 -6.82 -4.66 -0.26
CA ILE A 67 -7.25 -4.00 -1.50
C ILE A 67 -8.09 -4.94 -2.36
N GLY A 68 -7.68 -6.21 -2.50
CA GLY A 68 -8.33 -7.18 -3.37
C GLY A 68 -8.52 -6.63 -4.79
N GLN A 69 -9.73 -6.81 -5.33
CA GLN A 69 -10.13 -6.23 -6.61
C GLN A 69 -10.72 -4.83 -6.45
N ALA A 70 -10.39 -4.04 -5.43
CA ALA A 70 -11.01 -2.73 -5.21
C ALA A 70 -10.05 -1.54 -5.36
N GLY A 71 -8.81 -1.81 -5.76
CA GLY A 71 -7.79 -0.80 -6.03
C GLY A 71 -6.70 -1.36 -6.92
N LEU A 72 -5.59 -0.62 -7.03
CA LEU A 72 -4.43 -1.07 -7.79
C LEU A 72 -3.29 -1.46 -6.84
N THR A 73 -2.44 -2.37 -7.29
CA THR A 73 -1.23 -2.75 -6.55
C THR A 73 0.00 -2.66 -7.41
N PHE A 74 1.16 -2.43 -6.78
CA PHE A 74 2.47 -2.38 -7.46
C PHE A 74 3.54 -3.14 -6.65
N THR A 75 4.62 -3.55 -7.30
CA THR A 75 5.74 -4.24 -6.65
C THR A 75 6.47 -3.33 -5.67
N GLU A 76 6.72 -3.80 -4.45
CA GLU A 76 7.49 -3.01 -3.48
C GLU A 76 8.89 -2.70 -4.02
N GLY A 77 9.30 -1.43 -3.97
CA GLY A 77 10.56 -0.95 -4.53
C GLY A 77 10.53 -0.63 -6.03
N ASP A 78 9.45 -0.98 -6.76
CA ASP A 78 9.30 -0.65 -8.18
C ASP A 78 8.63 0.71 -8.36
N VAL A 79 9.46 1.74 -8.53
CA VAL A 79 9.02 3.11 -8.77
C VAL A 79 8.35 3.27 -10.15
N GLN A 80 8.74 2.46 -11.14
CA GLN A 80 8.18 2.57 -12.49
C GLN A 80 6.75 2.00 -12.53
N GLU A 81 6.52 0.88 -11.87
CA GLU A 81 5.17 0.33 -11.75
C GLU A 81 4.26 1.28 -10.97
N LEU A 82 4.73 1.86 -9.85
CA LEU A 82 3.97 2.86 -9.10
C LEU A 82 3.60 4.07 -9.97
N ARG A 83 4.55 4.60 -10.74
CA ARG A 83 4.31 5.70 -11.68
C ARG A 83 3.23 5.32 -12.69
N ALA A 84 3.31 4.13 -13.29
CA ALA A 84 2.32 3.66 -14.25
C ALA A 84 0.92 3.58 -13.63
N ARG A 85 0.77 3.09 -12.39
CA ARG A 85 -0.53 3.04 -11.69
C ARG A 85 -1.08 4.44 -11.40
N LEU A 86 -0.23 5.38 -11.00
CA LEU A 86 -0.63 6.77 -10.76
C LEU A 86 -1.10 7.43 -12.05
N SER A 87 -0.35 7.31 -13.14
CA SER A 87 -0.76 7.80 -14.47
C SER A 87 -2.09 7.20 -14.90
N GLN A 88 -2.26 5.88 -14.76
CA GLN A 88 -3.50 5.19 -15.08
C GLN A 88 -4.72 5.80 -14.36
N LEU A 89 -4.59 6.17 -13.08
CA LEU A 89 -5.69 6.82 -12.35
C LEU A 89 -5.91 8.28 -12.76
N MET A 90 -4.84 9.04 -13.01
CA MET A 90 -4.96 10.44 -13.42
C MET A 90 -5.68 10.54 -14.77
N ASP A 91 -5.35 9.66 -15.71
CA ASP A 91 -5.82 9.72 -17.09
C ASP A 91 -7.19 9.06 -17.30
N ALA A 92 -7.62 8.16 -16.40
CA ALA A 92 -8.88 7.43 -16.53
C ALA A 92 -9.90 7.78 -15.42
N PRO A 93 -10.71 8.84 -15.56
CA PRO A 93 -11.72 9.22 -14.56
C PRO A 93 -12.77 8.13 -14.33
N ALA A 94 -13.17 7.39 -15.38
CA ALA A 94 -14.11 6.28 -15.26
C ALA A 94 -13.55 5.15 -14.38
N LEU A 95 -12.25 4.83 -14.53
CA LEU A 95 -11.58 3.85 -13.68
C LEU A 95 -11.54 4.32 -12.22
N ARG A 96 -11.25 5.60 -11.97
CA ARG A 96 -11.27 6.14 -10.59
C ARG A 96 -12.64 5.98 -9.94
N ALA A 97 -13.72 6.30 -10.66
CA ALA A 97 -15.08 6.15 -10.16
C ALA A 97 -15.43 4.68 -9.88
N ASP A 98 -15.04 3.77 -10.77
CA ASP A 98 -15.26 2.34 -10.58
C ASP A 98 -14.50 1.80 -9.35
N LEU A 99 -13.21 2.12 -9.21
CA LEU A 99 -12.40 1.72 -8.07
C LEU A 99 -12.95 2.29 -6.74
N ALA A 100 -13.38 3.55 -6.73
CA ALA A 100 -14.01 4.17 -5.58
C ALA A 100 -15.27 3.41 -5.13
N ARG A 101 -16.14 3.05 -6.09
CA ARG A 101 -17.35 2.27 -5.84
C ARG A 101 -17.03 0.88 -5.30
N ARG A 102 -16.13 0.15 -5.98
CA ARG A 102 -15.69 -1.20 -5.56
C ARG A 102 -15.03 -1.17 -4.18
N GLY A 103 -14.24 -0.14 -3.88
CA GLY A 103 -13.64 0.11 -2.57
C GLY A 103 -14.69 0.19 -1.48
N ARG A 104 -15.71 1.03 -1.68
CA ARG A 104 -16.79 1.21 -0.73
C ARG A 104 -17.62 -0.07 -0.55
N GLU A 105 -17.97 -0.75 -1.63
CA GLU A 105 -18.69 -2.03 -1.60
C GLU A 105 -17.91 -3.09 -0.81
N ARG A 106 -16.60 -3.19 -1.04
CA ARG A 106 -15.72 -4.12 -0.30
C ARG A 106 -15.69 -3.82 1.20
N VAL A 107 -15.60 -2.54 1.58
CA VAL A 107 -15.61 -2.15 3.00
C VAL A 107 -16.93 -2.52 3.67
N LEU A 108 -18.06 -2.26 3.01
CA LEU A 108 -19.37 -2.60 3.54
C LEU A 108 -19.56 -4.12 3.69
N ALA A 109 -19.00 -4.90 2.77
CA ALA A 109 -19.10 -6.36 2.79
C ALA A 109 -18.21 -7.03 3.86
N HIS A 110 -17.02 -6.49 4.13
CA HIS A 110 -15.99 -7.21 4.90
C HIS A 110 -15.46 -6.48 6.13
N TYR A 111 -15.48 -5.15 6.16
CA TYR A 111 -14.74 -4.36 7.14
C TYR A 111 -15.62 -3.50 8.05
N THR A 112 -16.93 -3.76 8.09
CA THR A 112 -17.82 -3.11 9.04
C THR A 112 -17.67 -3.72 10.43
N GLN A 113 -17.86 -2.91 11.47
CA GLN A 113 -17.79 -3.39 12.86
C GLN A 113 -18.80 -4.50 13.13
N ALA A 114 -20.02 -4.40 12.59
CA ALA A 114 -21.04 -5.43 12.71
C ALA A 114 -20.58 -6.78 12.10
N ARG A 115 -19.98 -6.75 10.90
CA ARG A 115 -19.46 -7.95 10.24
C ARG A 115 -18.31 -8.57 11.04
N ILE A 116 -17.34 -7.75 11.43
CA ILE A 116 -16.18 -8.19 12.21
C ILE A 116 -16.62 -8.78 13.55
N ALA A 117 -17.58 -8.15 14.24
CA ALA A 117 -18.11 -8.64 15.51
C ALA A 117 -18.82 -9.98 15.33
N ALA A 118 -19.65 -10.13 14.28
CA ALA A 118 -20.35 -11.38 13.99
C ALA A 118 -19.37 -12.52 13.66
N GLU A 119 -18.39 -12.28 12.81
CA GLU A 119 -17.36 -13.28 12.46
C GLU A 119 -16.51 -13.66 13.68
N THR A 120 -16.13 -12.67 14.50
CA THR A 120 -15.37 -12.91 15.73
C THR A 120 -16.19 -13.71 16.76
N HIS A 121 -17.46 -13.36 16.95
CA HIS A 121 -18.38 -14.06 17.84
C HIS A 121 -18.56 -15.52 17.42
N GLU A 122 -18.69 -15.78 16.13
CA GLU A 122 -18.82 -17.15 15.60
C GLU A 122 -17.60 -18.01 15.92
N VAL A 123 -16.38 -17.45 15.81
CA VAL A 123 -15.16 -18.16 16.21
C VAL A 123 -15.19 -18.51 17.70
N TYR A 124 -15.56 -17.57 18.57
CA TYR A 124 -15.68 -17.86 20.01
C TYR A 124 -16.72 -18.95 20.30
N ARG A 125 -17.87 -18.90 19.62
CA ARG A 125 -18.92 -19.93 19.74
C ARG A 125 -18.39 -21.32 19.36
N GLN A 126 -17.63 -21.42 18.27
CA GLN A 126 -17.02 -22.69 17.84
C GLN A 126 -16.01 -23.24 18.85
N LEU A 127 -15.23 -22.36 19.49
CA LEU A 127 -14.26 -22.77 20.50
C LEU A 127 -14.94 -23.27 21.78
N LEU A 128 -16.00 -22.62 22.24
CA LEU A 128 -16.76 -23.06 23.40
C LEU A 128 -17.44 -24.43 23.15
N ASN A 129 -17.94 -24.64 21.93
CA ASN A 129 -18.57 -25.91 21.52
C ASN A 129 -17.59 -27.05 21.22
N ARG A 130 -16.28 -26.83 21.31
CA ARG A 130 -15.23 -27.84 21.08
C ARG A 130 -14.72 -28.52 22.37
N THR A 131 -15.31 -28.20 23.51
CA THR A 131 -14.84 -28.65 24.84
C THR A 131 -15.48 -29.97 25.30
N GLU A 132 -15.89 -30.84 24.37
CA GLU A 132 -16.30 -32.23 24.62
C GLU A 132 -15.35 -33.19 23.90
#